data_AF-A0A954B7E9-F1
#
_entry.id   AF-A0A954B7E9-F1
#
_cell.length_a   1.000
_cell.length_b   1.000
_cell.length_c   1.000
_cell.angle_alpha   90.00
_cell.angle_beta   90.00
_cell.angle_gamma   90.00
#
_symmetry.space_group_name_H-M   'P 1'
#
loop_
_entity.id
_entity.type
_entity.pdbx_description
1 polymer ?
#
loop_
_entity_poly.entity_id
_entity_poly.type
_entity_poly.pdbx_seq_one_letter_code
_entity_poly.pdbx_strand_id
1 'polypeptide(L)'
;GPNEDCPAAILPLTADRTKIEDKVADLFPNGNTNSANGAVWGWRVLSNAAPFTEGVPSTNMDWQKAVVIMTDGQNTIGNYDTHRKSGISAYGYAPEERMGEDVNRGDRKRSAFDSDDMRDHLDEKLLRICRRMKKDGILVYTILFDLNDADTEEVFRSCATSPTEPYFFVAPDG
;
A
#
# COMPACT_ATOMS: atom_id res chain seq x y z
N GLY A 1 -19.48 17.22 2.61
CA GLY A 1 -20.67 16.36 2.82
C GLY A 1 -20.25 14.98 3.33
N PRO A 2 -21.17 14.07 3.71
CA PRO A 2 -20.82 12.78 4.34
C PRO A 2 -20.00 11.81 3.46
N ASN A 3 -19.78 12.15 2.18
CA ASN A 3 -18.93 11.45 1.23
C ASN A 3 -17.70 12.26 0.77
N GLU A 4 -17.41 13.43 1.34
CA GLU A 4 -16.26 14.23 0.88
C GLU A 4 -14.90 13.59 1.19
N ASP A 5 -14.85 12.73 2.19
CA ASP A 5 -13.67 11.95 2.54
C ASP A 5 -13.70 10.51 1.98
N CYS A 6 -14.72 10.14 1.20
CA CYS A 6 -14.81 8.81 0.62
C CYS A 6 -13.93 8.72 -0.64
N PRO A 7 -12.92 7.83 -0.68
CA PRO A 7 -12.08 7.68 -1.85
C PRO A 7 -12.89 7.15 -3.04
N ALA A 8 -12.37 7.40 -4.25
CA ALA A 8 -12.95 6.82 -5.46
C ALA A 8 -13.04 5.30 -5.34
N ALA A 9 -14.21 4.72 -5.68
CA ALA A 9 -14.41 3.27 -5.62
C ALA A 9 -13.38 2.53 -6.50
N ILE A 10 -12.88 1.39 -6.02
CA ILE A 10 -11.97 0.53 -6.78
C ILE A 10 -12.67 0.09 -8.08
N LEU A 11 -11.97 0.18 -9.21
CA LEU A 11 -12.41 -0.41 -10.47
C LEU A 11 -12.11 -1.92 -10.43
N PRO A 12 -13.12 -2.80 -10.55
CA PRO A 12 -12.88 -4.24 -10.71
C PRO A 12 -12.03 -4.53 -11.96
N LEU A 13 -11.43 -5.73 -12.03
CA LEU A 13 -10.64 -6.09 -13.21
C LEU A 13 -11.49 -6.05 -14.48
N THR A 14 -10.96 -5.40 -15.51
CA THR A 14 -11.62 -5.27 -16.79
C THR A 14 -10.59 -5.27 -17.91
N ALA A 15 -11.00 -5.75 -19.09
CA ALA A 15 -10.21 -5.65 -20.31
C ALA A 15 -10.52 -4.36 -21.10
N ASP A 16 -11.46 -3.54 -20.60
CA ASP A 16 -11.87 -2.28 -21.22
C ASP A 16 -10.85 -1.19 -20.89
N ARG A 17 -9.96 -0.93 -21.85
CA ARG A 17 -8.91 0.08 -21.72
C ARG A 17 -9.46 1.48 -21.46
N THR A 18 -10.54 1.87 -22.13
CA THR A 18 -11.13 3.20 -21.97
C THR A 18 -11.63 3.37 -20.54
N LYS A 19 -12.30 2.38 -19.95
CA LYS A 19 -12.70 2.44 -18.54
C LYS A 19 -11.53 2.56 -17.57
N ILE A 20 -10.39 1.96 -17.88
CA ILE A 20 -9.18 2.08 -17.07
C ILE A 20 -8.62 3.50 -17.17
N GLU A 21 -8.49 4.03 -18.39
CA GLU A 21 -7.97 5.38 -18.63
C GLU A 21 -8.88 6.46 -18.01
N ASP A 22 -10.20 6.35 -18.19
CA ASP A 22 -11.18 7.24 -17.57
C ASP A 22 -11.07 7.20 -16.04
N LYS A 23 -10.94 5.99 -15.47
CA LYS A 23 -10.81 5.85 -14.01
C LYS A 23 -9.55 6.48 -13.47
N VAL A 24 -8.43 6.35 -14.18
CA VAL A 24 -7.15 6.97 -13.81
C VAL A 24 -7.24 8.48 -13.90
N ALA A 25 -7.89 9.02 -14.94
CA ALA A 25 -8.10 10.46 -15.11
C ALA A 25 -8.96 11.07 -13.98
N ASP A 26 -9.87 10.29 -13.40
CA ASP A 26 -10.72 10.70 -12.28
C ASP A 26 -10.00 10.64 -10.91
N LEU A 27 -8.78 10.09 -10.83
CA LEU A 27 -8.03 10.04 -9.56
C LEU A 27 -7.44 11.41 -9.24
N PHE A 28 -7.63 11.84 -8.00
CA PHE A 28 -6.96 13.01 -7.44
C PHE A 28 -6.30 12.63 -6.10
N PRO A 29 -5.09 13.14 -5.81
CA PRO A 29 -4.42 12.82 -4.57
C PRO A 29 -5.14 13.49 -3.37
N ASN A 30 -5.42 12.72 -2.33
CA ASN A 30 -5.98 13.22 -1.07
C ASN A 30 -5.56 12.31 0.10
N GLY A 31 -5.14 12.91 1.21
CA GLY A 31 -4.79 12.19 2.44
C GLY A 31 -3.33 11.75 2.55
N ASN A 32 -3.09 10.63 3.24
CA ASN A 32 -1.77 10.08 3.52
C ASN A 32 -1.46 8.87 2.61
N THR A 33 -0.20 8.44 2.61
CA THR A 33 0.29 7.30 1.82
C THR A 33 0.21 6.00 2.61
N ASN A 34 -0.77 5.15 2.33
CA ASN A 34 -0.88 3.83 2.97
C ASN A 34 -0.74 2.71 1.93
N SER A 35 0.51 2.45 1.52
CA SER A 35 0.83 1.46 0.49
C SER A 35 0.51 0.04 0.92
N ALA A 36 0.57 -0.27 2.23
CA ALA A 36 0.13 -1.56 2.76
C ALA A 36 -1.36 -1.82 2.45
N ASN A 37 -2.22 -0.81 2.65
CA ASN A 37 -3.64 -0.92 2.32
C ASN A 37 -3.86 -1.05 0.80
N GLY A 38 -3.14 -0.26 -0.01
CA GLY A 38 -3.18 -0.39 -1.47
C GLY A 38 -2.79 -1.80 -1.94
N ALA A 39 -1.68 -2.34 -1.44
CA ALA A 39 -1.17 -3.66 -1.79
C ALA A 39 -2.15 -4.78 -1.44
N VAL A 40 -2.77 -4.75 -0.26
CA VAL A 40 -3.74 -5.80 0.12
C VAL A 40 -5.00 -5.75 -0.73
N TRP A 41 -5.48 -4.57 -1.13
CA TRP A 41 -6.62 -4.46 -2.03
C TRP A 41 -6.29 -4.86 -3.45
N GLY A 42 -5.11 -4.50 -3.98
CA GLY A 42 -4.62 -5.00 -5.26
C GLY A 42 -4.57 -6.54 -5.28
N TRP A 43 -4.08 -7.15 -4.21
CA TRP A 43 -4.08 -8.61 -4.06
C TRP A 43 -5.50 -9.20 -4.01
N ARG A 44 -6.43 -8.58 -3.27
CA ARG A 44 -7.83 -9.05 -3.18
C ARG A 44 -8.53 -9.02 -4.54
N VAL A 45 -8.34 -7.95 -5.31
CA VAL A 45 -8.91 -7.81 -6.66
C VAL A 45 -8.42 -8.92 -7.60
N LEU A 46 -7.18 -9.40 -7.43
CA LEU A 46 -6.63 -10.53 -8.20
C LEU A 46 -7.12 -11.92 -7.74
N SER A 47 -7.78 -12.04 -6.58
CA SER A 47 -8.02 -13.33 -5.91
C SER A 47 -9.27 -14.10 -6.38
N ASN A 48 -10.10 -13.52 -7.27
CA ASN A 48 -11.38 -14.09 -7.75
C ASN A 48 -12.44 -14.32 -6.64
N ALA A 49 -12.22 -13.81 -5.43
CA ALA A 49 -13.19 -13.93 -4.34
C ALA A 49 -14.06 -12.68 -4.22
N ALA A 50 -15.32 -12.84 -3.82
CA ALA A 50 -16.18 -11.72 -3.50
C ALA A 50 -15.48 -10.73 -2.53
N PRO A 51 -15.60 -9.40 -2.74
CA PRO A 51 -16.53 -8.75 -3.66
C PRO A 51 -16.05 -8.59 -5.12
N PHE A 52 -14.81 -8.98 -5.47
CA PHE A 52 -14.26 -8.85 -6.82
C PHE A 52 -14.04 -10.24 -7.46
N THR A 53 -15.00 -10.67 -8.25
CA THR A 53 -15.01 -12.01 -8.87
C THR A 53 -14.42 -12.04 -10.28
N GLU A 54 -13.94 -10.90 -10.78
CA GLU A 54 -13.43 -10.73 -12.14
C GLU A 54 -12.03 -11.31 -12.34
N GLY A 55 -11.25 -11.49 -11.27
CA GLY A 55 -9.95 -12.14 -11.34
C GLY A 55 -10.05 -13.59 -11.81
N VAL A 56 -9.00 -14.15 -12.39
CA VAL A 56 -8.96 -15.59 -12.70
C VAL A 56 -8.60 -16.41 -11.46
N PRO A 57 -9.08 -17.66 -11.30
CA PRO A 57 -8.65 -18.53 -10.20
C PRO A 57 -7.12 -18.72 -10.19
N SER A 58 -6.51 -18.82 -9.01
CA SER A 58 -5.06 -19.05 -8.88
C SER A 58 -4.58 -20.39 -9.44
N THR A 59 -5.49 -21.35 -9.62
CA THR A 59 -5.21 -22.65 -10.24
C THR A 59 -5.13 -22.57 -11.77
N ASN A 60 -5.52 -21.46 -12.38
CA ASN A 60 -5.43 -21.27 -13.82
C ASN A 60 -4.00 -20.86 -14.20
N MET A 61 -3.24 -21.81 -14.75
CA MET A 61 -1.84 -21.63 -15.12
C MET A 61 -1.63 -20.89 -16.44
N ASP A 62 -2.69 -20.63 -17.23
CA ASP A 62 -2.60 -19.84 -18.46
C ASP A 62 -2.37 -18.35 -18.17
N TRP A 63 -2.57 -17.93 -16.92
CA TRP A 63 -2.50 -16.54 -16.49
C TRP A 63 -1.37 -16.31 -15.50
N GLN A 64 -0.51 -15.34 -15.80
CA GLN A 64 0.41 -14.77 -14.84
C GLN A 64 -0.26 -13.57 -14.15
N LYS A 65 -0.33 -13.62 -12.82
CA LYS A 65 -0.85 -12.50 -12.02
C LYS A 65 0.27 -11.55 -11.66
N ALA A 66 -0.01 -10.24 -11.71
CA ALA A 66 0.93 -9.20 -11.35
C ALA A 66 0.23 -8.04 -10.63
N VAL A 67 0.95 -7.42 -9.69
CA VAL A 67 0.61 -6.15 -9.05
C VAL A 67 1.73 -5.16 -9.35
N VAL A 68 1.37 -3.94 -9.73
CA VAL A 68 2.30 -2.81 -9.86
C VAL A 68 1.98 -1.83 -8.75
N ILE A 69 2.94 -1.59 -7.86
CA ILE A 69 2.86 -0.61 -6.78
C ILE A 69 3.70 0.59 -7.19
N MET A 70 3.11 1.77 -7.09
CA MET A 70 3.71 3.03 -7.52
C MET A 70 3.61 4.02 -6.38
N THR A 71 4.71 4.69 -6.04
CA THR A 71 4.70 5.73 -5.01
C THR A 71 5.78 6.78 -5.25
N ASP A 72 5.51 8.00 -4.79
CA ASP A 72 6.40 9.15 -4.74
C ASP A 72 6.92 9.44 -3.33
N GLY A 73 6.61 8.59 -2.34
CA GLY A 73 6.83 8.94 -0.95
C GLY A 73 6.78 7.77 0.02
N GLN A 74 7.13 8.10 1.26
CA GLN A 74 7.12 7.15 2.37
C GLN A 74 5.69 6.76 2.76
N ASN A 75 5.52 5.61 3.41
CA ASN A 75 4.27 5.32 4.08
C ASN A 75 4.02 6.30 5.23
N THR A 76 2.82 6.86 5.28
CA THR A 76 2.43 7.89 6.25
C THR A 76 1.05 7.63 6.81
N ILE A 77 0.85 8.09 8.04
CA ILE A 77 -0.45 8.21 8.68
C ILE A 77 -0.48 9.56 9.40
N GLY A 78 -1.63 10.24 9.36
CA GLY A 78 -1.79 11.51 10.06
C GLY A 78 -1.45 11.33 11.54
N ASN A 79 -0.61 12.20 12.07
CA ASN A 79 -0.11 12.11 13.44
C ASN A 79 -0.65 13.29 14.26
N TYR A 80 -1.35 13.02 15.37
CA TYR A 80 -2.09 14.07 16.10
C TYR A 80 -1.86 14.02 17.60
N ASP A 81 -1.61 15.17 18.22
CA ASP A 81 -1.56 15.29 19.68
C ASP A 81 -2.97 15.30 20.30
N THR A 82 -3.64 14.15 20.18
CA THR A 82 -4.95 13.88 20.76
C THR A 82 -4.94 12.50 21.39
N HIS A 83 -6.01 12.13 22.11
CA HIS A 83 -6.19 10.78 22.64
C HIS A 83 -6.17 9.70 21.54
N ARG A 84 -6.44 10.05 20.28
CA ARG A 84 -6.45 9.13 19.14
C ARG A 84 -5.06 8.85 18.58
N LYS A 85 -4.09 9.73 18.85
CA LYS A 85 -2.68 9.66 18.43
C LYS A 85 -2.40 9.60 16.92
N SER A 86 -3.35 9.16 16.09
CA SER A 86 -3.26 9.13 14.64
C SER A 86 -4.58 9.53 13.98
N GLY A 87 -4.53 9.73 12.67
CA GLY A 87 -5.71 9.68 11.81
C GLY A 87 -6.30 8.28 11.77
N ILE A 88 -7.59 8.19 11.42
CA ILE A 88 -8.23 6.91 11.18
C ILE A 88 -7.61 6.28 9.93
N SER A 89 -7.21 5.02 10.04
CA SER A 89 -6.71 4.22 8.92
C SER A 89 -7.59 2.99 8.68
N ALA A 90 -7.28 2.19 7.66
CA ALA A 90 -7.88 0.87 7.47
C ALA A 90 -7.64 -0.08 8.66
N TYR A 91 -6.70 0.25 9.53
CA TYR A 91 -6.38 -0.46 10.76
C TYR A 91 -6.89 0.27 11.99
N GLY A 92 -7.77 1.27 11.88
CA GLY A 92 -8.24 2.06 13.02
C GLY A 92 -7.23 3.11 13.48
N TYR A 93 -7.34 3.52 14.75
CA TYR A 93 -6.44 4.48 15.39
C TYR A 93 -5.22 3.79 16.02
N ALA A 94 -4.09 4.49 16.14
CA ALA A 94 -2.86 3.94 16.70
C ALA A 94 -3.03 3.22 18.07
N PRO A 95 -3.77 3.77 19.07
CA PRO A 95 -3.97 3.12 20.36
C PRO A 95 -4.79 1.82 20.32
N GLU A 96 -5.40 1.48 19.18
CA GLU A 96 -6.14 0.23 19.03
C GLU A 96 -5.22 -0.95 18.69
N GLU A 97 -3.93 -0.71 18.43
CA GLU A 97 -2.89 -1.73 18.21
C GLU A 97 -3.17 -2.75 17.09
N ARG A 98 -4.14 -2.44 16.21
CA ARG A 98 -4.42 -3.27 15.01
C ARG A 98 -3.31 -3.14 13.95
N MET A 99 -2.51 -2.08 14.04
CA MET A 99 -1.31 -1.94 13.21
C MET A 99 -0.14 -2.81 13.69
N GLY A 100 -0.17 -3.24 14.94
CA GLY A 100 0.90 -3.91 15.66
C GLY A 100 0.77 -3.60 17.15
N GLU A 101 1.33 -4.45 17.99
CA GLU A 101 1.49 -4.11 19.40
C GLU A 101 2.42 -2.89 19.49
N ASP A 102 2.15 -2.00 20.45
CA ASP A 102 3.04 -0.89 20.77
C ASP A 102 3.24 0.14 19.64
N VAL A 103 2.31 0.21 18.68
CA VAL A 103 2.34 1.25 17.63
C VAL A 103 2.23 2.62 18.28
N ASN A 104 3.20 3.50 18.02
CA ASN A 104 3.33 4.81 18.68
C ASN A 104 3.73 4.67 20.16
N ARG A 105 4.68 3.77 20.45
CA ARG A 105 5.43 3.76 21.71
C ARG A 105 6.36 4.97 21.68
N GLY A 106 5.82 6.10 22.15
CA GLY A 106 6.63 6.94 23.02
C GLY A 106 7.15 6.02 24.13
N ASP A 107 8.38 5.52 23.96
CA ASP A 107 9.01 4.51 24.79
C ASP A 107 8.69 4.84 26.26
N ARG A 108 8.48 3.85 27.13
CA ARG A 108 8.15 4.12 28.56
C ARG A 108 9.26 4.90 29.31
N LYS A 109 10.30 5.36 28.59
CA LYS A 109 11.39 6.26 28.96
C LYS A 109 11.57 7.51 28.06
N ARG A 110 10.85 7.64 26.94
CA ARG A 110 10.87 8.83 26.07
C ARG A 110 9.55 9.57 26.17
N SER A 111 9.60 10.78 26.70
CA SER A 111 8.47 11.71 26.76
C SER A 111 8.08 12.31 25.39
N ALA A 112 8.51 11.70 24.28
CA ALA A 112 8.35 12.23 22.94
C ALA A 112 7.71 11.18 22.02
N PHE A 113 6.65 11.65 21.38
CA PHE A 113 5.84 11.04 20.34
C PHE A 113 6.66 10.82 19.06
N ASP A 114 6.54 9.66 18.41
CA ASP A 114 7.37 9.31 17.25
C ASP A 114 6.51 8.88 16.05
N SER A 115 6.63 9.64 14.94
CA SER A 115 6.00 9.28 13.66
C SER A 115 6.70 8.13 12.96
N ASP A 116 7.96 7.86 13.32
CA ASP A 116 8.76 6.79 12.70
C ASP A 116 8.20 5.42 13.07
N ASP A 117 7.76 5.21 14.32
CA ASP A 117 7.12 3.95 14.76
C ASP A 117 5.91 3.56 13.89
N MET A 118 5.09 4.54 13.51
CA MET A 118 3.90 4.26 12.70
C MET A 118 4.25 3.96 11.25
N ARG A 119 5.25 4.65 10.69
CA ARG A 119 5.79 4.34 9.36
C ARG A 119 6.35 2.92 9.34
N ASP A 120 7.19 2.58 10.31
CA ASP A 120 7.86 1.28 10.40
C ASP A 120 6.84 0.13 10.41
N HIS A 121 5.75 0.25 11.18
CA HIS A 121 4.69 -0.75 11.17
C HIS A 121 3.91 -0.83 9.84
N LEU A 122 3.72 0.28 9.13
CA LEU A 122 3.14 0.26 7.79
C LEU A 122 4.08 -0.43 6.79
N ASP A 123 5.38 -0.16 6.87
CA ASP A 123 6.40 -0.78 6.04
C ASP A 123 6.49 -2.30 6.31
N GLU A 124 6.50 -2.71 7.58
CA GLU A 124 6.45 -4.12 7.98
C GLU A 124 5.22 -4.85 7.43
N LYS A 125 4.06 -4.18 7.46
CA LYS A 125 2.83 -4.74 6.88
C LYS A 125 2.92 -4.84 5.37
N LEU A 126 3.39 -3.79 4.68
CA LEU A 126 3.62 -3.82 3.24
C LEU A 126 4.51 -5.00 2.87
N LEU A 127 5.69 -5.11 3.49
CA LEU A 127 6.63 -6.21 3.27
C LEU A 127 6.02 -7.59 3.57
N ARG A 128 5.15 -7.70 4.58
CA ARG A 128 4.41 -8.94 4.87
C ARG A 128 3.43 -9.30 3.74
N ILE A 129 2.71 -8.31 3.21
CA ILE A 129 1.78 -8.50 2.10
C ILE A 129 2.55 -8.89 0.83
N CYS A 130 3.62 -8.18 0.49
CA CYS A 130 4.44 -8.50 -0.69
C CYS A 130 5.04 -9.89 -0.61
N ARG A 131 5.56 -10.32 0.55
CA ARG A 131 6.04 -11.70 0.75
C ARG A 131 4.96 -12.75 0.51
N ARG A 132 3.71 -12.48 0.92
CA ARG A 132 2.59 -13.41 0.68
C ARG A 132 2.16 -13.44 -0.78
N MET A 133 2.06 -12.28 -1.43
CA MET A 133 1.80 -12.20 -2.88
C MET A 133 2.83 -13.00 -3.67
N LYS A 134 4.12 -12.81 -3.37
CA LYS A 134 5.22 -13.55 -4.01
C LYS A 134 5.11 -15.06 -3.78
N LYS A 135 4.76 -15.49 -2.56
CA LYS A 135 4.54 -16.91 -2.24
C LYS A 135 3.38 -17.51 -3.04
N ASP A 136 2.36 -16.71 -3.34
CA ASP A 136 1.21 -17.11 -4.14
C ASP A 136 1.47 -17.04 -5.67
N GLY A 137 2.72 -16.80 -6.07
CA GLY A 137 3.11 -16.74 -7.49
C GLY A 137 2.73 -15.44 -8.20
N ILE A 138 2.33 -14.40 -7.45
CA ILE A 138 2.02 -13.09 -8.00
C ILE A 138 3.31 -12.30 -8.17
N LEU A 139 3.53 -11.75 -9.36
CA LEU A 139 4.63 -10.83 -9.62
C LEU A 139 4.34 -9.48 -8.97
N VAL A 140 5.29 -8.95 -8.21
CA VAL A 140 5.18 -7.65 -7.55
C VAL A 140 6.21 -6.74 -8.20
N TYR A 141 5.71 -5.71 -8.86
CA TYR A 141 6.49 -4.63 -9.44
C TYR A 141 6.37 -3.41 -8.53
N THR A 142 7.48 -2.71 -8.30
CA THR A 142 7.48 -1.46 -7.54
C THR A 142 8.20 -0.38 -8.33
N ILE A 143 7.55 0.77 -8.48
CA ILE A 143 8.08 1.95 -9.16
C ILE A 143 8.08 3.11 -8.18
N LEU A 144 9.25 3.71 -7.98
CA LEU A 144 9.43 4.89 -7.15
C LEU A 144 9.61 6.13 -8.02
N PHE A 145 8.97 7.24 -7.64
CA PHE A 145 9.07 8.53 -8.34
C PHE A 145 9.72 9.57 -7.43
N ASP A 146 10.73 10.29 -7.94
CA ASP A 146 11.32 11.48 -7.29
C ASP A 146 11.57 11.32 -5.78
N LEU A 147 12.14 10.17 -5.39
CA LEU A 147 12.33 9.82 -3.98
C LEU A 147 13.81 9.83 -3.62
N ASN A 148 14.19 10.69 -2.68
CA ASN A 148 15.53 10.74 -2.09
C ASN A 148 15.51 10.26 -0.64
N ASP A 149 15.04 9.01 -0.44
CA ASP A 149 14.96 8.37 0.87
C ASP A 149 15.37 6.90 0.77
N ALA A 150 16.55 6.57 1.29
CA ALA A 150 17.16 5.24 1.15
C ALA A 150 16.35 4.15 1.89
N ASP A 151 15.73 4.49 3.01
CA ASP A 151 14.94 3.53 3.80
C ASP A 151 13.66 3.12 3.05
N THR A 152 12.93 4.09 2.50
CA THR A 152 11.76 3.81 1.67
C THR A 152 12.16 3.11 0.38
N GLU A 153 13.28 3.50 -0.25
CA GLU A 153 13.79 2.79 -1.42
C GLU A 153 14.01 1.30 -1.12
N GLU A 154 14.66 0.99 0.00
CA GLU A 154 14.89 -0.38 0.44
C GLU A 154 13.59 -1.14 0.73
N VAL A 155 12.60 -0.51 1.36
CA VAL A 155 11.28 -1.11 1.62
C VAL A 155 10.61 -1.55 0.31
N PHE A 156 10.54 -0.67 -0.68
CA PHE A 156 9.90 -1.01 -1.95
C PHE A 156 10.75 -1.96 -2.80
N ARG A 157 12.08 -1.84 -2.78
CA ARG A 157 13.01 -2.80 -3.38
C ARG A 157 12.84 -4.21 -2.82
N SER A 158 12.69 -4.33 -1.50
CA SER A 158 12.43 -5.60 -0.82
C SER A 158 11.00 -6.13 -1.06
N CYS A 159 10.02 -5.25 -1.30
CA CYS A 159 8.66 -5.64 -1.65
C CYS A 159 8.60 -6.30 -3.04
N ALA A 160 9.33 -5.78 -4.04
CA ALA A 160 9.36 -6.31 -5.41
C ALA A 160 9.72 -7.81 -5.50
N THR A 161 9.33 -8.46 -6.61
CA THR A 161 9.68 -9.87 -6.87
C THR A 161 11.19 -10.10 -6.94
N SER A 162 11.93 -9.14 -7.49
CA SER A 162 13.40 -9.06 -7.47
C SER A 162 13.79 -7.63 -7.11
N PRO A 163 14.93 -7.41 -6.42
CA PRO A 163 15.41 -6.06 -6.10
C PRO A 163 15.95 -5.26 -7.30
N THR A 164 15.80 -5.80 -8.52
CA THR A 164 16.34 -5.26 -9.77
C THR A 164 15.26 -5.19 -10.84
N GLU A 165 15.58 -4.54 -11.95
CA GLU A 165 14.78 -4.61 -13.16
C GLU A 165 14.50 -6.08 -13.57
N PRO A 166 13.30 -6.35 -14.13
CA PRO A 166 12.23 -5.38 -14.40
C PRO A 166 11.29 -5.12 -13.21
N TYR A 167 11.56 -5.68 -12.02
CA TYR A 167 10.60 -5.71 -10.90
C TYR A 167 10.72 -4.51 -9.97
N PHE A 168 11.90 -3.91 -9.87
CA PHE A 168 12.14 -2.69 -9.11
C PHE A 168 12.73 -1.64 -10.05
N PHE A 169 12.13 -0.43 -10.03
CA PHE A 169 12.58 0.70 -10.82
C PHE A 169 12.44 2.00 -10.01
N VAL A 170 13.46 2.86 -10.08
CA VAL A 170 13.39 4.24 -9.60
C VAL A 170 13.35 5.12 -10.83
N ALA A 171 12.27 5.87 -11.01
CA ALA A 171 12.13 6.82 -12.10
C ALA A 171 12.86 8.12 -11.72
N PRO A 172 13.98 8.46 -12.38
CA PRO A 172 14.65 9.73 -12.19
C PRO A 172 13.83 10.80 -12.93
N ASP A 173 13.02 11.54 -12.17
CA ASP A 173 12.26 12.74 -12.52
C ASP A 173 11.32 12.62 -13.74
N GLY A 174 10.03 12.91 -13.53
CA GLY A 174 8.98 12.88 -14.58
C GLY A 174 9.02 14.05 -15.56
#